data_AF-A0A3P7KIP1-F1
#
_entry.id   AF-A0A3P7KIP1-F1
#
_cell.length_a   1.000
_cell.length_b   1.000
_cell.length_c   1.000
_cell.angle_alpha   90.00
_cell.angle_beta   90.00
_cell.angle_gamma   90.00
#
_symmetry.space_group_name_H-M   'P 1'
#
loop_
_entity.id
_entity.type
_entity.pdbx_description
1 polymer ?
#
loop_
_entity_poly.entity_id
_entity_poly.type
_entity_poly.pdbx_seq_one_letter_code
_entity_poly.pdbx_strand_id
1 'polypeptide(L)'
;MYQKDQRLWRIKSKSVITAILPYPNEDMITCIWNSGKIDVRSINESGEVVCRHSALTGQTVIAGFTSKMNNENEMEFAVVTSEGKVYGYNNSKPKELVDKTQETLHLFGQKKHNLLLELSNFEQEEQLSEADKEKDLRIPIGTTVECKLFVSKSDRTLYLVLEASHSVCIRGVIAFAEGLFEGESYIWIPKLIEGAGDRVQIPIVTEKDMANEIHIRTFLGPPESNKLSVFETALSIPRFARFCVLQTEDAFSMPKSFVETNFKIRNQRILDWVMDTFLIDIDYPIDPEEDLMEIRFLGLSSKRGQELCIKHYQSDGKMIIYHECMETVGNIIQSLCDYFVVDTLESHAEFPEKFAEVEEICNEVRNDLGLLINLQKTTVLAGFNVRCS
;
A
#
# COMPACT_ATOMS: atom_id res chain seq x y z
N MET A 1 12.42 6.65 5.63
CA MET A 1 13.54 7.37 4.98
C MET A 1 13.61 6.90 3.54
N TYR A 2 13.69 7.83 2.59
CA TYR A 2 13.86 7.53 1.16
C TYR A 2 15.18 8.13 0.66
N GLN A 3 15.94 7.33 -0.09
CA GLN A 3 17.06 7.82 -0.87
C GLN A 3 16.67 7.75 -2.35
N LYS A 4 16.39 8.91 -2.95
CA LYS A 4 15.68 8.99 -4.24
C LYS A 4 14.36 8.22 -4.14
N ASP A 5 14.15 7.21 -4.99
CA ASP A 5 12.93 6.40 -5.03
C ASP A 5 13.05 5.12 -4.19
N GLN A 6 14.21 4.83 -3.59
CA GLN A 6 14.41 3.65 -2.77
C GLN A 6 14.09 3.95 -1.30
N ARG A 7 13.14 3.20 -0.74
CA ARG A 7 12.88 3.19 0.69
C ARG A 7 14.00 2.45 1.42
N LEU A 8 14.83 3.17 2.18
CA LEU A 8 15.89 2.54 2.99
C LEU A 8 15.29 1.82 4.20
N TRP A 9 14.46 2.53 4.96
CA TRP A 9 13.78 1.99 6.13
C TRP A 9 12.49 2.72 6.41
N ARG A 10 11.60 2.05 7.15
CA ARG A 10 10.36 2.58 7.66
C ARG A 10 10.11 2.05 9.06
N ILE A 11 9.47 2.87 9.87
CA ILE A 11 8.98 2.49 11.20
C ILE A 11 7.50 2.76 11.25
N LYS A 12 6.75 1.81 11.80
CA LYS A 12 5.34 1.94 12.14
C LYS A 12 5.20 2.04 13.64
N SER A 13 4.35 2.94 14.12
CA SER A 13 4.09 3.13 15.55
C SER A 13 2.63 3.51 15.77
N LYS A 14 2.11 3.20 16.97
CA LYS A 14 0.77 3.62 17.39
C LYS A 14 0.67 5.14 17.59
N SER A 15 1.78 5.79 17.91
CA SER A 15 1.86 7.24 18.08
C SER A 15 2.15 7.87 16.73
N VAL A 16 1.47 8.97 16.40
CA VAL A 16 1.68 9.72 15.16
C VAL A 16 2.89 10.63 15.33
N ILE A 17 3.67 10.81 14.27
CA ILE A 17 4.76 11.79 14.26
C ILE A 17 4.16 13.17 14.04
N THR A 18 4.44 14.11 14.96
CA THR A 18 4.02 15.51 14.85
C THR A 18 5.01 16.33 14.02
N ALA A 19 6.31 16.05 14.16
CA ALA A 19 7.34 16.74 13.39
C ALA A 19 8.57 15.84 13.17
N ILE A 20 9.18 16.00 11.99
CA ILE A 20 10.50 15.44 11.66
C ILE A 20 11.41 16.63 11.40
N LEU A 21 12.48 16.74 12.17
CA LEU A 21 13.40 17.87 12.12
C LEU A 21 14.82 17.39 11.78
N PRO A 22 15.59 18.18 11.03
CA PRO A 22 17.00 17.90 10.81
C PRO A 22 17.75 17.93 12.14
N TYR A 23 18.68 16.99 12.32
CA TYR A 23 19.64 17.05 13.42
C TYR A 23 20.91 17.77 12.93
N PRO A 24 21.71 18.41 13.81
CA PRO A 24 22.96 19.07 13.38
C PRO A 24 24.01 18.13 12.80
N ASN A 25 23.86 16.82 13.01
CA ASN A 25 24.62 15.81 12.29
C ASN A 25 23.81 15.36 11.07
N GLU A 26 24.39 15.44 9.88
CA GLU A 26 23.73 15.13 8.60
C GLU A 26 23.25 13.67 8.52
N ASP A 27 23.78 12.78 9.35
CA ASP A 27 23.39 11.36 9.40
C ASP A 27 22.23 11.07 10.37
N MET A 28 21.58 12.10 10.93
CA MET A 28 20.56 11.91 11.96
C MET A 28 19.32 12.80 11.75
N ILE A 29 18.19 12.30 12.24
CA ILE A 29 16.92 13.04 12.26
C ILE A 29 16.27 12.98 13.64
N THR A 30 15.59 14.06 14.01
CA THR A 30 14.77 14.12 15.22
C THR A 30 13.32 13.85 14.85
N CYS A 31 12.73 12.80 15.44
CA CYS A 31 11.33 12.46 15.32
C CYS A 31 10.59 12.84 16.61
N ILE A 32 9.67 13.80 16.51
CA ILE A 32 8.82 14.24 17.61
C ILE A 32 7.46 13.57 17.46
N TRP A 33 7.07 12.79 18.47
CA TRP A 33 5.83 12.02 18.46
C TRP A 33 4.74 12.76 19.22
N ASN A 34 3.49 12.59 18.80
CA ASN A 34 2.33 13.23 19.44
C ASN A 34 2.14 12.84 20.91
N SER A 35 2.69 11.70 21.33
CA SER A 35 2.69 11.20 22.71
C SER A 35 3.70 11.90 23.64
N GLY A 36 4.50 12.83 23.11
CA GLY A 36 5.55 13.52 23.86
C GLY A 36 6.89 12.78 23.91
N LYS A 37 6.99 11.62 23.25
CA LYS A 37 8.28 10.97 23.01
C LYS A 37 9.04 11.74 21.93
N ILE A 38 10.35 11.88 22.10
CA ILE A 38 11.27 12.43 21.10
C ILE A 38 12.38 11.39 20.88
N ASP A 39 12.52 10.90 19.64
CA ASP A 39 13.58 9.96 19.26
C ASP A 39 14.52 10.66 18.26
N VAL A 40 15.83 10.60 18.49
CA VAL A 40 16.83 10.90 17.46
C VAL A 40 17.24 9.59 16.81
N ARG A 41 17.17 9.53 15.47
CA ARG A 41 17.38 8.31 14.69
C ARG A 41 18.48 8.49 13.67
N SER A 42 19.22 7.41 13.43
CA SER A 42 20.17 7.33 12.33
C SER A 42 19.43 7.34 10.99
N ILE A 43 19.92 8.10 10.02
CA ILE A 43 19.43 8.09 8.63
C ILE A 43 19.95 6.85 7.91
N ASN A 44 21.16 6.40 8.25
CA ASN A 44 21.78 5.20 7.69
C ASN A 44 20.87 3.98 7.87
N GLU A 45 21.07 2.99 6.99
CA GLU A 45 20.15 1.93 6.53
C GLU A 45 19.12 1.36 7.54
N SER A 46 19.38 1.31 8.85
CA SER A 46 18.51 0.67 9.85
C SER A 46 17.50 1.57 10.57
N GLY A 47 17.63 2.90 10.54
CA GLY A 47 16.68 3.80 11.25
C GLY A 47 16.69 3.69 12.78
N GLU A 48 17.76 3.13 13.34
CA GLU A 48 17.93 2.88 14.77
C GLU A 48 17.82 4.15 15.62
N VAL A 49 17.30 4.00 16.84
CA VAL A 49 17.26 5.09 17.81
C VAL A 49 18.65 5.28 18.39
N VAL A 50 19.21 6.47 18.21
CA VAL A 50 20.49 6.89 18.77
C VAL A 50 20.29 7.51 20.15
N CYS A 51 19.25 8.33 20.29
CA CYS A 51 18.90 8.99 21.55
C CYS A 51 17.38 9.02 21.70
N ARG A 52 16.91 8.87 22.94
CA ARG A 52 15.50 9.00 23.29
C ARG A 52 15.34 9.97 24.44
N HIS A 53 14.40 10.89 24.28
CA HIS A 53 13.97 11.78 25.33
C HIS A 53 12.46 11.61 25.57
N SER A 54 12.10 11.41 26.83
CA SER A 54 10.74 11.03 27.24
C SER A 54 10.12 11.97 28.29
N ALA A 55 10.69 13.15 28.55
CA ALA A 55 10.19 14.02 29.62
C ALA A 55 8.79 14.60 29.36
N LEU A 56 8.35 14.63 28.09
CA LEU A 56 7.00 15.07 27.72
C LEU A 56 6.01 13.90 27.59
N THR A 57 6.41 12.67 27.95
CA THR A 57 5.54 11.49 27.82
C THR A 57 4.22 11.70 28.57
N GLY A 58 3.11 11.50 27.87
CA GLY A 58 1.77 11.72 28.41
C GLY A 58 1.22 13.13 28.16
N GLN A 59 2.03 14.06 27.65
CA GLN A 59 1.57 15.34 27.14
C GLN A 59 1.36 15.23 25.62
N THR A 60 0.26 15.80 25.13
CA THR A 60 -0.02 15.80 23.69
C THR A 60 0.79 16.91 23.02
N VAL A 61 1.65 16.52 22.06
CA VAL A 61 2.48 17.45 21.29
C VAL A 61 1.78 17.82 19.99
N ILE A 62 1.62 19.12 19.73
CA ILE A 62 0.90 19.67 18.57
C ILE A 62 1.83 20.24 17.50
N ALA A 63 3.04 20.65 17.86
CA ALA A 63 4.02 21.16 16.91
C ALA A 63 5.45 20.95 17.39
N GLY A 64 6.38 20.86 16.44
CA GLY A 64 7.81 20.91 16.66
C GLY A 64 8.50 21.62 15.50
N PHE A 65 9.46 22.49 15.80
CA PHE A 65 10.17 23.26 14.78
C PHE A 65 11.61 23.57 15.21
N THR A 66 12.49 23.75 14.24
CA THR A 66 13.86 24.22 14.49
C THR A 66 13.83 25.67 14.96
N SER A 67 14.70 26.01 15.90
CA SER A 67 14.79 27.34 16.48
C SER A 67 16.23 27.72 16.75
N LYS A 68 16.46 29.02 16.97
CA LYS A 68 17.75 29.61 17.36
C LYS A 68 17.53 30.61 18.50
N MET A 69 16.70 30.24 19.47
CA MET A 69 16.21 31.21 20.46
C MET A 69 17.29 31.61 21.46
N ASN A 70 18.16 30.67 21.85
CA ASN A 70 19.18 30.95 22.87
C ASN A 70 20.55 31.29 22.29
N ASN A 71 20.88 30.77 21.10
CA ASN A 71 22.17 30.95 20.45
C ASN A 71 22.02 30.96 18.92
N GLU A 72 22.43 32.03 18.25
CA GLU A 72 22.32 32.15 16.79
C GLU A 72 23.19 31.13 16.03
N ASN A 73 24.23 30.61 16.69
CA ASN A 73 25.20 29.70 16.12
C ASN A 73 24.89 28.21 16.35
N GLU A 74 23.92 27.88 17.19
CA GLU A 74 23.52 26.49 17.46
C GLU A 74 22.07 26.27 17.02
N MET A 75 21.84 25.18 16.28
CA MET A 75 20.50 24.80 15.87
C MET A 75 19.81 24.07 17.03
N GLU A 76 18.80 24.72 17.60
CA GLU A 76 17.93 24.17 18.63
C GLU A 76 16.62 23.68 17.99
N PHE A 77 15.77 23.04 18.77
CA PHE A 77 14.38 22.84 18.39
C PHE A 77 13.45 23.12 19.56
N ALA A 78 12.25 23.58 19.24
CA ALA A 78 11.18 23.81 20.20
C ALA A 78 10.03 22.84 19.96
N VAL A 79 9.38 22.45 21.05
CA VAL A 79 8.21 21.57 21.05
C VAL A 79 7.06 22.29 21.75
N VAL A 80 5.89 22.30 21.12
CA VAL A 80 4.68 22.93 21.67
C VAL A 80 3.66 21.86 22.02
N THR A 81 3.16 21.90 23.25
CA THR A 81 2.11 20.98 23.72
C THR A 81 0.72 21.57 23.53
N SER A 82 -0.30 20.71 23.60
CA SER A 82 -1.71 21.10 23.51
C SER A 82 -2.14 22.07 24.63
N GLU A 83 -1.40 22.13 25.73
CA GLU A 83 -1.61 23.07 26.83
C GLU A 83 -0.98 24.45 26.57
N GLY A 84 -0.35 24.65 25.41
CA GLY A 84 0.35 25.89 25.06
C GLY A 84 1.72 26.05 25.70
N LYS A 85 2.27 25.00 26.32
CA LYS A 85 3.63 25.03 26.88
C LYS A 85 4.66 24.82 25.77
N VAL A 86 5.72 25.63 25.80
CA VAL A 86 6.83 25.57 24.83
C VAL A 86 8.09 25.07 25.53
N TYR A 87 8.68 24.01 25.01
CA TYR A 87 9.89 23.39 25.52
C TYR A 87 11.02 23.54 24.50
N GLY A 88 12.14 24.14 24.90
CA GLY A 88 13.33 24.28 24.07
C GLY A 88 14.34 23.17 24.34
N TYR A 89 14.91 22.60 23.28
CA TYR A 89 15.92 21.56 23.33
C TYR A 89 17.13 21.97 22.50
N ASN A 90 18.33 21.87 23.09
CA ASN A 90 19.56 22.08 22.37
C ASN A 90 20.04 20.76 21.74
N ASN A 91 20.25 20.75 20.43
CA ASN A 91 20.84 19.62 19.72
C ASN A 91 22.37 19.65 19.87
N SER A 92 22.87 19.42 21.07
CA SER A 92 24.31 19.22 21.25
C SER A 92 24.73 17.84 20.72
N LYS A 93 25.90 17.77 20.06
CA LYS A 93 26.50 16.49 19.64
C LYS A 93 26.52 15.55 20.87
N PRO A 94 26.08 14.29 20.74
CA PRO A 94 26.02 13.38 21.88
C PRO A 94 27.39 13.30 22.54
N LYS A 95 27.47 13.77 23.80
CA LYS A 95 28.76 13.97 24.49
C LYS A 95 29.43 12.68 24.95
N GLU A 96 28.74 11.55 24.91
CA GLU A 96 29.31 10.25 25.19
C GLU A 96 28.66 9.21 24.27
N LEU A 97 29.48 8.31 23.71
CA LEU A 97 29.00 7.02 23.21
C LEU A 97 28.35 6.34 24.41
N VAL A 98 27.02 6.39 24.49
CA VAL A 98 26.26 5.58 25.46
C VAL A 98 26.79 4.15 25.31
N ASP A 99 27.27 3.55 26.40
CA ASP A 99 27.84 2.20 26.39
C ASP A 99 26.74 1.18 26.03
N LYS A 100 26.53 1.00 24.71
CA LYS A 100 25.56 0.07 24.14
C LYS A 100 25.95 -1.39 24.41
N THR A 101 27.08 -1.65 25.06
CA THR A 101 27.56 -3.00 25.35
C THR A 101 26.55 -3.78 26.19
N GLN A 102 25.87 -3.15 27.15
CA GLN A 102 24.87 -3.83 27.96
C GLN A 102 23.58 -4.18 27.19
N GLU A 103 23.05 -3.26 26.37
CA GLU A 103 21.88 -3.52 25.52
C GLU A 103 22.19 -4.61 24.48
N THR A 104 23.39 -4.54 23.90
CA THR A 104 23.89 -5.51 22.94
C THR A 104 24.07 -6.89 23.59
N LEU A 105 24.66 -6.95 24.79
CA LEU A 105 24.78 -8.18 25.58
C LEU A 105 23.41 -8.78 25.93
N HIS A 106 22.43 -7.95 26.28
CA HIS A 106 21.07 -8.40 26.54
C HIS A 106 20.42 -8.99 25.28
N LEU A 107 20.54 -8.30 24.14
CA LEU A 107 20.00 -8.77 22.85
C LEU A 107 20.62 -10.11 22.44
N PHE A 108 21.96 -10.23 22.53
CA PHE A 108 22.66 -11.48 22.25
C PHE A 108 22.33 -12.58 23.26
N GLY A 109 22.16 -12.24 24.54
CA GLY A 109 21.70 -13.16 25.57
C GLY A 109 20.32 -13.74 25.27
N GLN A 110 19.38 -12.89 24.83
CA GLN A 110 18.05 -13.32 24.42
C GLN A 110 18.10 -14.19 23.15
N LYS A 111 18.89 -13.80 22.15
CA LYS A 111 19.08 -14.61 20.93
C LYS A 111 19.66 -15.98 21.25
N LYS A 112 20.68 -16.05 22.12
CA LYS A 112 21.25 -17.31 22.62
C LYS A 112 20.20 -18.16 23.32
N HIS A 113 19.39 -17.56 24.18
CA HIS A 113 18.32 -18.29 24.88
C HIS A 113 17.29 -18.88 23.91
N ASN A 114 16.84 -18.09 22.91
CA ASN A 114 15.90 -18.57 21.89
C ASN A 114 16.47 -19.74 21.07
N LEU A 115 17.73 -19.64 20.66
CA LEU A 115 18.41 -20.72 19.92
C LEU A 115 18.58 -21.99 20.77
N LEU A 116 18.84 -21.85 22.07
CA LEU A 116 18.91 -23.00 22.98
C LEU A 116 17.54 -23.67 23.17
N LEU A 117 16.46 -22.89 23.21
CA LEU A 117 15.10 -23.44 23.24
C LEU A 117 14.77 -24.18 21.94
N GLU A 118 15.15 -23.61 20.79
CA GLU A 118 14.96 -24.24 19.49
C GLU A 118 15.73 -25.57 19.38
N LEU A 119 17.00 -25.57 19.80
CA LEU A 119 17.82 -26.78 19.86
C LEU A 119 17.22 -27.83 20.81
N SER A 120 16.76 -27.42 21.99
CA SER A 120 16.07 -28.32 22.92
C SER A 120 14.79 -28.91 22.32
N ASN A 121 14.07 -28.18 21.47
CA ASN A 121 12.89 -28.70 20.79
C ASN A 121 13.28 -29.80 19.78
N PHE A 122 14.37 -29.61 19.02
CA PHE A 122 14.87 -30.63 18.09
C PHE A 122 15.37 -31.88 18.81
N GLU A 123 16.11 -31.73 19.93
CA GLU A 123 16.59 -32.87 20.71
C GLU A 123 15.44 -33.66 21.33
N GLN A 124 14.40 -32.98 21.84
CA GLN A 124 13.20 -33.65 22.34
C GLN A 124 12.44 -34.37 21.21
N GLU A 125 12.47 -33.84 19.99
CA GLU A 125 11.87 -34.48 18.84
C GLU A 125 12.56 -35.79 18.45
N GLU A 126 13.89 -35.86 18.53
CA GLU A 126 14.65 -37.10 18.29
C GLU A 126 14.44 -38.16 19.39
N GLN A 127 14.18 -37.73 20.63
CA GLN A 127 14.02 -38.63 21.78
C GLN A 127 12.60 -39.18 21.97
N LEU A 128 11.61 -38.65 21.26
CA LEU A 128 10.21 -39.09 21.37
C LEU A 128 10.02 -40.48 20.73
N SER A 129 9.34 -41.36 21.48
CA SER A 129 8.97 -42.69 20.99
C SER A 129 7.88 -42.60 19.91
N GLU A 130 7.80 -43.60 19.01
CA GLU A 130 6.76 -43.67 17.97
C GLU A 130 5.33 -43.57 18.54
N ALA A 131 5.09 -44.14 19.74
CA ALA A 131 3.80 -44.08 20.43
C ALA A 131 3.45 -42.69 20.98
N ASP A 132 4.46 -41.88 21.30
CA ASP A 132 4.25 -40.50 21.72
C ASP A 132 4.03 -39.57 20.50
N LYS A 133 4.64 -39.90 19.35
CA LYS A 133 4.40 -39.21 18.08
C LYS A 133 2.96 -39.39 17.57
N GLU A 134 2.36 -40.57 17.75
CA GLU A 134 0.95 -40.81 17.36
C GLU A 134 -0.06 -40.05 18.23
N LYS A 135 0.28 -39.73 19.49
CA LYS A 135 -0.58 -38.95 20.39
C LYS A 135 -0.45 -37.44 20.19
N ASP A 136 0.67 -36.99 19.64
CA ASP A 136 0.91 -35.59 19.38
C ASP A 136 0.17 -35.21 18.09
N LEU A 137 -0.76 -34.26 18.18
CA LEU A 137 -1.63 -33.81 17.08
C LEU A 137 -0.82 -32.96 16.07
N ARG A 138 0.19 -33.59 15.45
CA ARG A 138 1.17 -32.98 14.56
C ARG A 138 0.66 -32.90 13.14
N ILE A 139 1.23 -31.96 12.39
CA ILE A 139 1.08 -31.91 10.94
C ILE A 139 2.08 -32.88 10.27
N PRO A 140 1.72 -33.49 9.13
CA PRO A 140 2.65 -34.33 8.37
C PRO A 140 3.91 -33.57 7.91
N ILE A 141 5.05 -34.27 7.92
CA ILE A 141 6.30 -33.74 7.36
C ILE A 141 6.12 -33.50 5.86
N GLY A 142 6.63 -32.38 5.36
CA GLY A 142 6.47 -31.99 3.95
C GLY A 142 5.13 -31.32 3.65
N THR A 143 4.35 -30.95 4.67
CA THR A 143 3.17 -30.10 4.48
C THR A 143 3.58 -28.76 3.85
N THR A 144 2.98 -28.44 2.72
CA THR A 144 3.06 -27.15 2.02
C THR A 144 1.70 -26.45 2.02
N VAL A 145 1.73 -25.12 1.86
CA VAL A 145 0.57 -24.27 1.60
C VAL A 145 0.75 -23.64 0.24
N GLU A 146 -0.14 -23.94 -0.69
CA GLU A 146 -0.20 -23.26 -1.97
C GLU A 146 -1.06 -21.99 -1.84
N CYS A 147 -0.60 -20.92 -2.47
CA CYS A 147 -1.24 -19.61 -2.41
C CYS A 147 -1.40 -19.06 -3.83
N LYS A 148 -2.64 -18.80 -4.25
CA LYS A 148 -2.97 -18.36 -5.61
C LYS A 148 -4.03 -17.25 -5.59
N LEU A 149 -4.01 -16.41 -6.62
CA LEU A 149 -5.11 -15.51 -6.93
C LEU A 149 -6.07 -16.21 -7.90
N PHE A 150 -7.37 -16.04 -7.67
CA PHE A 150 -8.42 -16.55 -8.54
C PHE A 150 -9.47 -15.47 -8.76
N VAL A 151 -9.93 -15.27 -9.99
CA VAL A 151 -10.99 -14.30 -10.28
C VAL A 151 -12.30 -15.01 -10.60
N SER A 152 -13.34 -14.69 -9.85
CA SER A 152 -14.69 -15.10 -10.17
C SER A 152 -15.37 -14.04 -11.04
N LYS A 153 -15.57 -14.35 -12.33
CA LYS A 153 -16.22 -13.42 -13.28
C LYS A 153 -17.71 -13.20 -12.97
N SER A 154 -18.37 -14.17 -12.35
CA SER A 154 -19.82 -14.14 -12.07
C SER A 154 -20.17 -13.16 -10.94
N ASP A 155 -19.43 -13.20 -9.84
CA ASP A 155 -19.56 -12.27 -8.71
C ASP A 155 -18.65 -11.03 -8.84
N ARG A 156 -17.75 -11.04 -9.84
CA ARG A 156 -16.76 -9.99 -10.13
C ARG A 156 -15.80 -9.75 -8.97
N THR A 157 -15.37 -10.80 -8.27
CA THR A 157 -14.51 -10.70 -7.09
C THR A 157 -13.18 -11.42 -7.30
N LEU A 158 -12.10 -10.79 -6.83
CA LEU A 158 -10.79 -11.40 -6.71
C LEU A 158 -10.69 -12.17 -5.40
N TYR A 159 -10.28 -13.43 -5.46
CA TYR A 159 -10.11 -14.30 -4.31
C TYR A 159 -8.63 -14.66 -4.12
N LEU A 160 -8.18 -14.55 -2.87
CA LEU A 160 -6.98 -15.21 -2.39
C LEU A 160 -7.36 -16.63 -1.98
N VAL A 161 -6.81 -17.62 -2.70
CA VAL A 161 -7.05 -19.04 -2.46
C VAL A 161 -5.82 -19.64 -1.79
N LEU A 162 -6.03 -20.25 -0.62
CA LEU A 162 -5.01 -20.98 0.11
C LEU A 162 -5.42 -22.44 0.20
N GLU A 163 -4.51 -23.34 -0.14
CA GLU A 163 -4.74 -24.78 -0.12
C GLU A 163 -3.57 -25.49 0.56
N ALA A 164 -3.88 -26.19 1.65
CA ALA A 164 -2.92 -26.97 2.41
C ALA A 164 -2.85 -28.40 1.87
N SER A 165 -1.63 -28.89 1.65
CA SER A 165 -1.40 -30.29 1.31
C SER A 165 -1.77 -31.24 2.45
N HIS A 166 -1.88 -32.53 2.13
CA HIS A 166 -2.16 -33.60 3.09
C HIS A 166 -3.47 -33.43 3.88
N SER A 167 -4.40 -32.64 3.35
CA SER A 167 -5.69 -32.34 3.98
C SER A 167 -5.58 -31.84 5.42
N VAL A 168 -4.53 -31.05 5.68
CA VAL A 168 -4.33 -30.39 6.98
C VAL A 168 -5.24 -29.17 7.09
N CYS A 169 -6.02 -29.10 8.17
CA CYS A 169 -6.96 -28.02 8.39
C CYS A 169 -6.25 -26.65 8.55
N ILE A 170 -6.75 -25.66 7.81
CA ILE A 170 -6.45 -24.23 7.95
C ILE A 170 -7.34 -23.65 9.05
N ARG A 171 -6.72 -23.34 10.19
CA ARG A 171 -7.38 -22.83 11.40
C ARG A 171 -7.52 -21.31 11.42
N GLY A 172 -6.76 -20.62 10.58
CA GLY A 172 -6.84 -19.18 10.44
C GLY A 172 -5.80 -18.66 9.45
N VAL A 173 -6.02 -17.46 8.98
CA VAL A 173 -5.11 -16.77 8.05
C VAL A 173 -4.99 -15.32 8.49
N ILE A 174 -3.77 -14.82 8.53
CA ILE A 174 -3.52 -13.38 8.69
C ILE A 174 -2.77 -12.91 7.44
N ALA A 175 -3.39 -11.99 6.70
CA ALA A 175 -2.80 -11.37 5.54
C ALA A 175 -2.38 -9.93 5.89
N PHE A 176 -1.14 -9.57 5.61
CA PHE A 176 -0.58 -8.23 5.81
C PHE A 176 -0.34 -7.59 4.45
N ALA A 177 -0.95 -6.44 4.20
CA ALA A 177 -0.73 -5.67 2.98
C ALA A 177 -1.02 -4.19 3.27
N GLU A 178 -0.15 -3.32 2.77
CA GLU A 178 -0.32 -1.87 2.93
C GLU A 178 -1.30 -1.33 1.90
N GLY A 179 -2.34 -0.62 2.35
CA GLY A 179 -3.31 0.04 1.48
C GLY A 179 -4.32 -0.88 0.80
N LEU A 180 -4.33 -2.17 1.14
CA LEU A 180 -5.29 -3.16 0.64
C LEU A 180 -6.44 -3.43 1.62
N PHE A 181 -6.18 -3.35 2.92
CA PHE A 181 -7.15 -3.64 3.97
C PHE A 181 -7.47 -2.39 4.79
N GLU A 182 -8.59 -2.41 5.52
CA GLU A 182 -8.90 -1.41 6.55
C GLU A 182 -7.91 -1.58 7.73
N GLY A 183 -6.77 -0.88 7.65
CA GLY A 183 -5.65 -1.04 8.55
C GLY A 183 -4.44 -1.70 7.89
N GLU A 184 -3.72 -2.54 8.64
CA GLU A 184 -2.47 -3.16 8.17
C GLU A 184 -2.60 -4.66 7.86
N SER A 185 -3.67 -5.29 8.35
CA SER A 185 -3.85 -6.73 8.27
C SER A 185 -5.31 -7.11 8.21
N TYR A 186 -5.59 -8.17 7.46
CA TYR A 186 -6.86 -8.86 7.45
C TYR A 186 -6.71 -10.20 8.16
N ILE A 187 -7.65 -10.50 9.06
CA ILE A 187 -7.66 -11.75 9.82
C ILE A 187 -8.89 -12.53 9.41
N TRP A 188 -8.66 -13.73 8.91
CA TRP A 188 -9.70 -14.71 8.63
C TRP A 188 -9.63 -15.85 9.63
N ILE A 189 -10.76 -16.14 10.27
CA ILE A 189 -10.93 -17.28 11.18
C ILE A 189 -12.25 -17.97 10.80
N PRO A 190 -12.24 -19.28 10.52
CA PRO A 190 -13.47 -20.01 10.18
C PRO A 190 -14.38 -20.07 11.41
N LYS A 191 -15.67 -19.75 11.23
CA LYS A 191 -16.70 -19.99 12.26
C LYS A 191 -17.04 -21.48 12.39
N LEU A 192 -16.98 -22.19 11.27
CA LEU A 192 -17.16 -23.63 11.15
C LEU A 192 -16.16 -24.14 10.12
N ILE A 193 -15.54 -25.28 10.41
CA ILE A 193 -14.65 -25.98 9.48
C ILE A 193 -15.48 -27.06 8.80
N GLU A 194 -15.71 -26.91 7.49
CA GLU A 194 -16.43 -27.88 6.67
C GLU A 194 -15.43 -28.79 5.93
N GLY A 195 -15.77 -30.08 5.80
CA GLY A 195 -14.88 -31.06 5.17
C GLY A 195 -13.55 -31.21 5.91
N ALA A 196 -12.45 -31.31 5.16
CA ALA A 196 -11.10 -31.35 5.73
C ALA A 196 -10.62 -29.97 6.22
N GLY A 197 -11.27 -28.87 5.80
CA GLY A 197 -10.85 -27.52 6.13
C GLY A 197 -9.50 -27.12 5.56
N ASP A 198 -9.02 -27.83 4.54
CA ASP A 198 -7.69 -27.69 3.93
C ASP A 198 -7.63 -26.61 2.86
N ARG A 199 -8.77 -26.01 2.49
CA ARG A 199 -8.86 -24.94 1.50
C ARG A 199 -9.70 -23.78 2.01
N VAL A 200 -9.24 -22.56 1.75
CA VAL A 200 -9.96 -21.33 2.05
C VAL A 200 -9.90 -20.35 0.88
N GLN A 201 -10.98 -19.60 0.71
CA GLN A 201 -11.08 -18.50 -0.25
C GLN A 201 -11.41 -17.20 0.49
N ILE A 202 -10.55 -16.20 0.37
CA ILE A 202 -10.69 -14.90 1.02
C ILE A 202 -10.90 -13.84 -0.07
N PRO A 203 -12.04 -13.10 -0.07
CA PRO A 203 -12.25 -12.05 -1.05
C PRO A 203 -11.29 -10.88 -0.80
N ILE A 204 -10.67 -10.39 -1.86
CA ILE A 204 -9.77 -9.24 -1.88
C ILE A 204 -10.41 -8.15 -2.73
N VAL A 205 -10.52 -6.94 -2.18
CA VAL A 205 -11.04 -5.77 -2.90
C VAL A 205 -9.95 -4.72 -2.95
N THR A 206 -9.48 -4.41 -4.16
CA THR A 206 -8.51 -3.35 -4.43
C THR A 206 -9.24 -2.06 -4.75
N GLU A 207 -8.97 -0.99 -4.01
CA GLU A 207 -9.63 0.33 -4.21
C GLU A 207 -8.85 1.24 -5.16
N LYS A 208 -7.55 0.98 -5.35
CA LYS A 208 -6.62 1.80 -6.14
C LYS A 208 -5.83 0.96 -7.12
N ASP A 209 -5.32 1.61 -8.16
CA ASP A 209 -4.53 0.99 -9.23
C ASP A 209 -3.05 0.97 -8.83
N MET A 210 -2.70 0.13 -7.85
CA MET A 210 -1.36 -0.01 -7.27
C MET A 210 -0.96 -1.47 -7.15
N ALA A 211 0.33 -1.77 -7.36
CA ALA A 211 0.86 -3.09 -7.09
C ALA A 211 1.05 -3.25 -5.57
N ASN A 212 0.67 -4.41 -5.04
CA ASN A 212 0.74 -4.70 -3.61
C ASN A 212 1.36 -6.07 -3.37
N GLU A 213 2.22 -6.20 -2.37
CA GLU A 213 2.66 -7.50 -1.88
C GLU A 213 1.86 -7.86 -0.62
N ILE A 214 1.30 -9.06 -0.58
CA ILE A 214 0.62 -9.61 0.58
C ILE A 214 1.54 -10.61 1.25
N HIS A 215 1.89 -10.37 2.52
CA HIS A 215 2.53 -11.37 3.37
C HIS A 215 1.46 -12.11 4.17
N ILE A 216 1.43 -13.42 4.04
CA ILE A 216 0.36 -14.28 4.54
C ILE A 216 0.95 -15.22 5.58
N ARG A 217 0.28 -15.29 6.73
CA ARG A 217 0.53 -16.26 7.79
C ARG A 217 -0.65 -17.20 7.89
N THR A 218 -0.44 -18.45 7.50
CA THR A 218 -1.46 -19.50 7.52
C THR A 218 -1.24 -20.37 8.75
N PHE A 219 -2.25 -20.49 9.60
CA PHE A 219 -2.23 -21.33 10.79
C PHE A 219 -2.80 -22.71 10.43
N LEU A 220 -1.95 -23.74 10.52
CA LEU A 220 -2.30 -25.12 10.22
C LEU A 220 -2.31 -25.97 11.48
N GLY A 221 -3.26 -26.89 11.56
CA GLY A 221 -3.24 -27.94 12.56
C GLY A 221 -4.58 -28.65 12.70
N PRO A 222 -4.60 -29.86 13.29
CA PRO A 222 -5.83 -30.58 13.57
C PRO A 222 -6.83 -29.73 14.39
N PRO A 223 -8.15 -29.91 14.23
CA PRO A 223 -9.16 -29.17 15.00
C PRO A 223 -8.98 -29.27 16.52
N GLU A 224 -8.54 -30.42 17.02
CA GLU A 224 -8.33 -30.69 18.45
C GLU A 224 -6.99 -30.15 18.99
N SER A 225 -6.09 -29.68 18.12
CA SER A 225 -4.76 -29.25 18.55
C SER A 225 -4.76 -27.86 19.18
N ASN A 226 -4.04 -27.72 20.29
CA ASN A 226 -3.74 -26.44 20.95
C ASN A 226 -2.44 -25.79 20.44
N LYS A 227 -1.70 -26.49 19.56
CA LYS A 227 -0.48 -25.99 18.94
C LYS A 227 -0.67 -25.97 17.42
N LEU A 228 -0.50 -24.80 16.83
CA LEU A 228 -0.65 -24.61 15.39
C LEU A 228 0.70 -24.28 14.77
N SER A 229 0.96 -24.83 13.60
CA SER A 229 2.10 -24.47 12.79
C SER A 229 1.76 -23.23 11.98
N VAL A 230 2.72 -22.30 11.87
CA VAL A 230 2.56 -21.06 11.10
C VAL A 230 3.39 -21.15 9.83
N PHE A 231 2.73 -21.09 8.69
CA PHE A 231 3.37 -21.03 7.38
C PHE A 231 3.35 -19.58 6.90
N GLU A 232 4.53 -19.07 6.54
CA GLU A 232 4.67 -17.72 5.98
C GLU A 232 4.83 -17.81 4.46
N THR A 233 4.03 -17.05 3.72
CA THR A 233 4.06 -16.99 2.25
C THR A 233 3.89 -15.55 1.81
N ALA A 234 4.44 -15.18 0.66
CA ALA A 234 4.23 -13.86 0.06
C ALA A 234 3.64 -14.01 -1.34
N LEU A 235 2.73 -13.11 -1.71
CA LEU A 235 2.07 -13.10 -3.01
C LEU A 235 1.98 -11.65 -3.53
N SER A 236 2.32 -11.45 -4.79
CA SER A 236 2.21 -10.14 -5.45
C SER A 236 0.85 -9.99 -6.12
N ILE A 237 0.22 -8.83 -5.94
CA ILE A 237 -0.97 -8.38 -6.65
C ILE A 237 -0.54 -7.35 -7.71
N PRO A 238 -0.84 -7.60 -9.00
CA PRO A 238 -0.55 -6.66 -10.08
C PRO A 238 -1.26 -5.31 -9.92
N ARG A 239 -0.69 -4.26 -10.52
CA ARG A 239 -1.18 -2.87 -10.41
C ARG A 239 -2.66 -2.72 -10.78
N PHE A 240 -3.10 -3.42 -11.82
CA PHE A 240 -4.44 -3.31 -12.37
C PHE A 240 -5.31 -4.52 -12.00
N ALA A 241 -5.09 -5.11 -10.82
CA ALA A 241 -5.86 -6.25 -10.30
C ALA A 241 -7.37 -5.99 -10.06
N ARG A 242 -7.85 -4.78 -10.37
CA ARG A 242 -9.28 -4.42 -10.40
C ARG A 242 -9.95 -4.83 -11.71
N PHE A 243 -9.17 -5.32 -12.66
CA PHE A 243 -9.59 -5.72 -13.99
C PHE A 243 -9.22 -7.17 -14.22
N CYS A 244 -10.09 -7.89 -14.90
CA CYS A 244 -9.86 -9.26 -15.33
C CYS A 244 -10.03 -9.35 -16.84
N VAL A 245 -9.08 -9.99 -17.51
CA VAL A 245 -9.12 -10.18 -18.97
C VAL A 245 -10.36 -11.00 -19.37
N LEU A 246 -11.06 -10.51 -20.39
CA LEU A 246 -12.19 -11.18 -21.01
C LEU A 246 -11.74 -12.00 -22.22
N GLN A 247 -12.41 -13.14 -22.41
CA GLN A 247 -12.31 -13.92 -23.64
C GLN A 247 -13.24 -13.33 -24.71
N THR A 248 -12.99 -13.65 -25.98
CA THR A 248 -13.73 -13.08 -27.12
C THR A 248 -15.24 -13.30 -27.03
N GLU A 249 -15.67 -14.41 -26.43
CA GLU A 249 -17.08 -14.80 -26.28
C GLU A 249 -17.77 -14.13 -25.08
N ASP A 250 -17.01 -13.52 -24.16
CA ASP A 250 -17.57 -12.90 -22.98
C ASP A 250 -18.38 -11.64 -23.34
N ALA A 251 -19.51 -11.44 -22.65
CA ALA A 251 -20.33 -10.25 -22.83
C ALA A 251 -19.54 -8.99 -22.45
N PHE A 252 -19.49 -8.02 -23.37
CA PHE A 252 -18.71 -6.80 -23.20
C PHE A 252 -19.49 -5.57 -23.68
N SER A 253 -19.50 -4.53 -22.85
CA SER A 253 -20.04 -3.22 -23.21
C SER A 253 -18.88 -2.27 -23.45
N MET A 254 -18.82 -1.69 -24.65
CA MET A 254 -17.78 -0.73 -24.99
C MET A 254 -18.00 0.59 -24.24
N PRO A 255 -17.00 1.11 -23.50
CA PRO A 255 -17.06 2.45 -22.93
C PRO A 255 -17.15 3.51 -24.04
N LYS A 256 -17.81 4.63 -23.74
CA LYS A 256 -17.92 5.78 -24.64
C LYS A 256 -16.70 6.68 -24.56
N SER A 257 -16.16 6.88 -23.35
CA SER A 257 -14.99 7.72 -23.14
C SER A 257 -13.70 6.98 -23.54
N PHE A 258 -12.75 7.72 -24.09
CA PHE A 258 -11.48 7.15 -24.54
C PHE A 258 -10.32 8.15 -24.49
N VAL A 259 -9.12 7.60 -24.57
CA VAL A 259 -7.89 8.35 -24.83
C VAL A 259 -7.16 7.70 -26.00
N GLU A 260 -6.81 8.51 -26.98
CA GLU A 260 -6.02 8.14 -28.14
C GLU A 260 -4.59 8.67 -28.01
N THR A 261 -3.61 7.86 -28.37
CA THR A 261 -2.20 8.25 -28.40
C THR A 261 -1.45 7.49 -29.50
N ASN A 262 -0.25 7.97 -29.85
CA ASN A 262 0.63 7.29 -30.79
C ASN A 262 1.79 6.63 -30.03
N PHE A 263 1.81 5.31 -30.03
CA PHE A 263 2.74 4.49 -29.28
C PHE A 263 3.31 3.39 -30.19
N LYS A 264 4.43 3.68 -30.87
CA LYS A 264 5.05 2.78 -31.86
C LYS A 264 5.80 1.62 -31.22
N ILE A 265 5.06 0.66 -30.65
CA ILE A 265 5.60 -0.53 -29.99
C ILE A 265 4.97 -1.78 -30.61
N ARG A 266 5.73 -2.89 -30.66
CA ARG A 266 5.21 -4.17 -31.17
C ARG A 266 4.14 -4.73 -30.23
N ASN A 267 3.11 -5.35 -30.79
CA ASN A 267 2.01 -5.96 -30.03
C ASN A 267 2.51 -6.92 -28.95
N GLN A 268 3.50 -7.77 -29.27
CA GLN A 268 4.11 -8.67 -28.28
C GLN A 268 4.61 -7.94 -27.03
N ARG A 269 5.25 -6.78 -27.18
CA ARG A 269 5.80 -6.03 -26.04
C ARG A 269 4.69 -5.43 -25.18
N ILE A 270 3.58 -5.03 -25.79
CA ILE A 270 2.40 -4.55 -25.07
C ILE A 270 1.74 -5.73 -24.33
N LEU A 271 1.69 -6.92 -24.93
CA LEU A 271 1.23 -8.14 -24.24
C LEU A 271 2.11 -8.46 -23.02
N ASP A 272 3.44 -8.36 -23.14
CA ASP A 272 4.35 -8.55 -22.00
C ASP A 272 4.00 -7.57 -20.85
N TRP A 273 3.77 -6.29 -21.16
CA TRP A 273 3.35 -5.29 -20.17
C TRP A 273 1.98 -5.63 -19.55
N VAL A 274 1.02 -6.09 -20.36
CA VAL A 274 -0.31 -6.50 -19.86
C VAL A 274 -0.17 -7.69 -18.90
N MET A 275 0.66 -8.67 -19.23
CA MET A 275 0.95 -9.85 -18.39
C MET A 275 1.61 -9.46 -17.05
N ASP A 276 2.47 -8.45 -17.06
CA ASP A 276 3.15 -7.98 -15.84
C ASP A 276 2.26 -7.12 -14.93
N THR A 277 1.21 -6.50 -15.48
CA THR A 277 0.46 -5.43 -14.77
C THR A 277 -1.02 -5.75 -14.52
N PHE A 278 -1.61 -6.73 -15.21
CA PHE A 278 -3.01 -7.15 -15.04
C PHE A 278 -3.12 -8.59 -14.50
N LEU A 279 -4.32 -8.97 -14.06
CA LEU A 279 -4.64 -10.35 -13.73
C LEU A 279 -5.02 -11.12 -14.98
N ILE A 280 -4.21 -12.12 -15.32
CA ILE A 280 -4.40 -12.97 -16.49
C ILE A 280 -4.42 -14.42 -16.03
N ASP A 281 -5.56 -15.07 -16.26
CA ASP A 281 -5.87 -16.42 -15.74
C ASP A 281 -5.75 -17.51 -16.84
N ILE A 282 -5.44 -17.11 -18.08
CA ILE A 282 -5.55 -17.96 -19.28
C ILE A 282 -4.38 -17.68 -20.23
N ASP A 283 -3.92 -18.72 -20.95
CA ASP A 283 -3.13 -18.59 -22.17
C ASP A 283 -3.88 -17.71 -23.17
N TYR A 284 -3.59 -16.41 -23.14
CA TYR A 284 -4.37 -15.39 -23.83
C TYR A 284 -4.12 -15.50 -25.35
N PRO A 285 -5.13 -15.89 -26.16
CA PRO A 285 -4.93 -16.28 -27.55
C PRO A 285 -4.96 -15.06 -28.47
N ILE A 286 -4.08 -14.07 -28.23
CA ILE A 286 -3.82 -13.02 -29.19
C ILE A 286 -2.62 -13.43 -30.03
N ASP A 287 -2.80 -13.42 -31.35
CA ASP A 287 -1.69 -13.49 -32.28
C ASP A 287 -0.98 -12.12 -32.33
N PRO A 288 0.25 -12.00 -31.80
CA PRO A 288 0.98 -10.73 -31.83
C PRO A 288 1.39 -10.31 -33.25
N GLU A 289 1.23 -11.16 -34.26
CA GLU A 289 1.50 -10.84 -35.66
C GLU A 289 0.38 -10.06 -36.34
N GLU A 290 -0.85 -10.09 -35.78
CA GLU A 290 -1.95 -9.28 -36.29
C GLU A 290 -1.68 -7.78 -36.11
N ASP A 291 -2.16 -6.96 -37.05
CA ASP A 291 -1.96 -5.50 -36.99
C ASP A 291 -2.75 -4.89 -35.84
N LEU A 292 -4.03 -5.26 -35.72
CA LEU A 292 -4.92 -4.79 -34.66
C LEU A 292 -4.89 -5.78 -33.49
N MET A 293 -4.40 -5.30 -32.35
CA MET A 293 -4.54 -5.96 -31.08
C MET A 293 -5.68 -5.33 -30.28
N GLU A 294 -6.64 -6.14 -29.84
CA GLU A 294 -7.75 -5.69 -28.98
C GLU A 294 -7.80 -6.53 -27.70
N ILE A 295 -7.70 -5.86 -26.56
CA ILE A 295 -7.76 -6.47 -25.23
C ILE A 295 -8.93 -5.89 -24.47
N ARG A 296 -9.81 -6.76 -23.96
CA ARG A 296 -11.01 -6.38 -23.23
C ARG A 296 -10.90 -6.86 -21.79
N PHE A 297 -11.36 -6.03 -20.87
CA PHE A 297 -11.31 -6.31 -19.45
C PHE A 297 -12.64 -6.02 -18.78
N LEU A 298 -12.99 -6.90 -17.84
CA LEU A 298 -14.10 -6.77 -16.93
C LEU A 298 -13.66 -6.03 -15.67
N GLY A 299 -14.37 -4.97 -15.30
CA GLY A 299 -14.20 -4.34 -14.00
C GLY A 299 -14.75 -5.23 -12.86
N LEU A 300 -13.91 -5.49 -11.86
CA LEU A 300 -14.21 -6.28 -10.65
C LEU A 300 -14.96 -5.45 -9.60
N SER A 301 -15.05 -5.91 -8.35
CA SER A 301 -15.93 -5.37 -7.30
C SER A 301 -15.93 -3.84 -7.19
N SER A 302 -14.74 -3.21 -7.18
CA SER A 302 -14.58 -1.76 -7.05
C SER A 302 -14.71 -0.97 -8.36
N LYS A 303 -14.85 -1.67 -9.49
CA LYS A 303 -15.02 -1.13 -10.85
C LYS A 303 -16.22 -1.79 -11.54
N ARG A 304 -17.21 -2.22 -10.78
CA ARG A 304 -18.36 -2.95 -11.33
C ARG A 304 -19.12 -2.08 -12.34
N GLY A 305 -19.32 -2.61 -13.55
CA GLY A 305 -19.91 -1.88 -14.67
C GLY A 305 -19.00 -0.83 -15.30
N GLN A 306 -17.70 -0.86 -15.00
CA GLN A 306 -16.67 -0.05 -15.65
C GLN A 306 -15.70 -0.98 -16.37
N GLU A 307 -16.09 -1.36 -17.57
CA GLU A 307 -15.29 -2.16 -18.47
C GLU A 307 -14.13 -1.32 -19.07
N LEU A 308 -13.05 -2.01 -19.48
CA LEU A 308 -11.86 -1.41 -20.08
C LEU A 308 -11.56 -2.10 -21.40
N CYS A 309 -11.21 -1.35 -22.45
CA CYS A 309 -10.69 -1.90 -23.69
C CYS A 309 -9.45 -1.16 -24.15
N ILE A 310 -8.43 -1.90 -24.56
CA ILE A 310 -7.20 -1.37 -25.14
C ILE A 310 -7.13 -1.88 -26.58
N LYS A 311 -7.07 -0.95 -27.54
CA LYS A 311 -6.83 -1.26 -28.95
C LYS A 311 -5.49 -0.69 -29.36
N HIS A 312 -4.72 -1.44 -30.13
CA HIS A 312 -3.45 -0.97 -30.68
C HIS A 312 -3.28 -1.44 -32.13
N TYR A 313 -2.91 -0.52 -33.00
CA TYR A 313 -2.62 -0.77 -34.42
C TYR A 313 -1.11 -0.68 -34.63
N GLN A 314 -0.48 -1.81 -34.96
CA GLN A 314 0.97 -1.90 -35.07
C GLN A 314 1.53 -1.11 -36.26
N SER A 315 0.76 -0.99 -37.35
CA SER A 315 1.14 -0.36 -38.61
C SER A 315 1.40 1.14 -38.48
N ASP A 316 0.59 1.86 -37.71
CA ASP A 316 0.71 3.32 -37.49
C ASP A 316 1.06 3.70 -36.04
N GLY A 317 1.06 2.72 -35.13
CA GLY A 317 1.29 2.89 -33.69
C GLY A 317 0.11 3.53 -32.97
N LYS A 318 -1.08 3.58 -33.57
CA LYS A 318 -2.25 4.18 -32.91
C LYS A 318 -2.72 3.29 -31.77
N MET A 319 -2.72 3.82 -30.55
CA MET A 319 -3.28 3.17 -29.36
C MET A 319 -4.52 3.93 -28.90
N ILE A 320 -5.59 3.20 -28.60
CA ILE A 320 -6.83 3.76 -28.05
C ILE A 320 -7.22 2.98 -26.80
N ILE A 321 -7.38 3.70 -25.69
CA ILE A 321 -7.77 3.15 -24.39
C ILE A 321 -9.17 3.66 -24.07
N TYR A 322 -10.13 2.75 -24.00
CA TYR A 322 -11.53 3.04 -23.69
C TYR A 322 -11.83 2.72 -22.23
N HIS A 323 -12.22 3.73 -21.46
CA HIS A 323 -12.70 3.60 -20.08
C HIS A 323 -13.33 4.93 -19.64
N GLU A 324 -14.41 4.88 -18.85
CA GLU A 324 -15.08 6.07 -18.30
C GLU A 324 -14.32 6.84 -17.20
N CYS A 325 -13.21 6.32 -16.67
CA CYS A 325 -12.54 6.88 -15.50
C CYS A 325 -11.18 7.47 -15.89
N MET A 326 -11.08 8.80 -15.89
CA MET A 326 -9.87 9.54 -16.27
C MET A 326 -8.65 9.17 -15.41
N GLU A 327 -8.83 8.95 -14.11
CA GLU A 327 -7.73 8.55 -13.20
C GLU A 327 -7.15 7.20 -13.60
N THR A 328 -8.00 6.20 -13.87
CA THR A 328 -7.54 4.87 -14.28
C THR A 328 -6.84 4.91 -15.64
N VAL A 329 -7.37 5.65 -16.61
CA VAL A 329 -6.68 5.80 -17.91
C VAL A 329 -5.34 6.51 -17.75
N GLY A 330 -5.26 7.55 -16.90
CA GLY A 330 -4.02 8.21 -16.54
C GLY A 330 -2.99 7.25 -15.93
N ASN A 331 -3.40 6.41 -14.97
CA ASN A 331 -2.55 5.39 -14.36
C ASN A 331 -2.06 4.35 -15.37
N ILE A 332 -2.90 3.95 -16.33
CA ILE A 332 -2.53 3.03 -17.41
C ILE A 332 -1.48 3.66 -18.32
N ILE A 333 -1.71 4.89 -18.79
CA ILE A 333 -0.76 5.61 -19.65
C ILE A 333 0.58 5.83 -18.93
N GLN A 334 0.55 6.24 -17.66
CA GLN A 334 1.76 6.37 -16.85
C GLN A 334 2.49 5.03 -16.73
N SER A 335 1.76 3.94 -16.44
CA SER A 335 2.37 2.62 -16.36
C SER A 335 3.00 2.17 -17.68
N LEU A 336 2.41 2.53 -18.83
CA LEU A 336 3.00 2.28 -20.15
C LEU A 336 4.29 3.09 -20.33
N CYS A 337 4.25 4.40 -20.04
CA CYS A 337 5.43 5.25 -20.14
C CYS A 337 6.56 4.78 -19.23
N ASP A 338 6.26 4.38 -17.99
CA ASP A 338 7.23 3.84 -17.05
C ASP A 338 7.85 2.53 -17.56
N TYR A 339 7.02 1.61 -18.06
CA TYR A 339 7.46 0.29 -18.52
C TYR A 339 8.34 0.36 -19.78
N PHE A 340 8.02 1.29 -20.69
CA PHE A 340 8.74 1.46 -21.95
C PHE A 340 9.76 2.61 -21.93
N VAL A 341 9.92 3.27 -20.78
CA VAL A 341 10.86 4.39 -20.57
C VAL A 341 10.62 5.51 -21.58
N VAL A 342 9.38 6.00 -21.63
CA VAL A 342 8.95 7.10 -22.51
C VAL A 342 8.84 8.38 -21.70
N ASP A 343 9.67 9.38 -22.03
CA ASP A 343 9.71 10.65 -21.31
C ASP A 343 8.50 11.56 -21.60
N THR A 344 8.06 11.59 -22.85
CA THR A 344 6.97 12.47 -23.31
C THR A 344 6.03 11.73 -24.25
N LEU A 345 4.74 11.80 -23.97
CA LEU A 345 3.69 11.23 -24.80
C LEU A 345 2.54 12.23 -24.95
N GLU A 346 2.17 12.52 -26.19
CA GLU A 346 0.98 13.32 -26.50
C GLU A 346 -0.25 12.41 -26.58
N SER A 347 -1.37 12.88 -26.05
CA SER A 347 -2.63 12.13 -26.07
C SER A 347 -3.82 13.05 -26.32
N HIS A 348 -4.84 12.49 -26.96
CA HIS A 348 -6.13 13.13 -27.18
C HIS A 348 -7.18 12.40 -26.34
N ALA A 349 -7.84 13.12 -25.43
CA ALA A 349 -8.76 12.56 -24.46
C ALA A 349 -10.19 13.06 -24.70
N GLU A 350 -11.15 12.14 -24.72
CA GLU A 350 -12.58 12.44 -24.85
C GLU A 350 -13.36 11.80 -23.69
N PHE A 351 -13.82 12.63 -22.76
CA PHE A 351 -14.64 12.24 -21.60
C PHE A 351 -15.90 13.12 -21.52
N PRO A 352 -16.93 12.85 -22.34
CA PRO A 352 -18.07 13.77 -22.53
C PRO A 352 -18.80 14.13 -21.23
N GLU A 353 -19.09 13.14 -20.38
CA GLU A 353 -19.81 13.36 -19.13
C GLU A 353 -18.98 14.18 -18.13
N LYS A 354 -17.67 13.92 -18.04
CA LYS A 354 -16.78 14.64 -17.13
C LYS A 354 -16.52 16.07 -17.59
N PHE A 355 -16.40 16.31 -18.89
CA PHE A 355 -16.26 17.67 -19.42
C PHE A 355 -17.54 18.48 -19.24
N ALA A 356 -18.72 17.88 -19.39
CA ALA A 356 -19.99 18.54 -19.08
C ALA A 356 -20.11 18.92 -17.59
N GLU A 357 -19.71 18.02 -16.68
CA GLU A 357 -19.68 18.28 -15.23
C GLU A 357 -18.73 19.44 -14.89
N VAL A 358 -17.53 19.47 -15.48
CA VAL A 358 -16.57 20.57 -15.28
C VAL A 358 -17.11 21.90 -15.82
N GLU A 359 -17.80 21.88 -16.96
CA GLU A 359 -18.43 23.08 -17.52
C GLU A 359 -19.53 23.63 -16.61
N GLU A 360 -20.35 22.76 -16.03
CA GLU A 360 -21.38 23.13 -15.05
C GLU A 360 -20.75 23.77 -13.81
N ILE A 361 -19.76 23.11 -13.20
CA ILE A 361 -19.04 23.64 -12.03
C ILE A 361 -18.38 24.98 -12.34
N CYS A 362 -17.78 25.13 -13.53
CA CYS A 362 -17.15 26.39 -13.94
C CYS A 362 -18.18 27.52 -14.09
N ASN A 363 -19.39 27.20 -14.56
CA ASN A 363 -20.49 28.16 -14.65
C ASN A 363 -21.02 28.56 -13.26
N GLU A 364 -21.15 27.61 -12.33
CA GLU A 364 -21.51 27.89 -10.93
C GLU A 364 -20.49 28.79 -10.25
N VAL A 365 -19.21 28.45 -10.31
CA VAL A 365 -18.13 29.25 -9.72
C VAL A 365 -18.12 30.67 -10.30
N ARG A 366 -18.34 30.82 -11.62
CA ARG A 366 -18.43 32.14 -12.26
C ARG A 366 -19.61 32.96 -11.74
N ASN A 367 -20.76 32.32 -11.53
CA ASN A 367 -21.96 32.97 -10.99
C ASN A 367 -21.75 33.39 -9.53
N ASP A 368 -21.16 32.53 -8.70
CA ASP A 368 -20.86 32.81 -7.30
C ASP A 368 -19.82 33.91 -7.11
N LEU A 369 -18.77 33.92 -7.94
CA LEU A 369 -17.79 34.99 -7.94
C LEU A 369 -18.43 36.32 -8.38
N GLY A 370 -19.35 36.28 -9.35
CA GLY A 370 -20.15 37.42 -9.78
C GLY A 370 -21.06 37.96 -8.68
N LEU A 371 -21.70 37.07 -7.90
CA LEU A 371 -22.54 37.42 -6.75
C LEU A 371 -21.70 38.01 -5.60
N LEU A 372 -20.53 37.46 -5.29
CA LEU A 372 -19.61 38.00 -4.28
C LEU A 372 -19.10 39.40 -4.65
N ILE A 373 -18.76 39.64 -5.92
CA ILE A 373 -18.37 40.97 -6.41
C ILE A 373 -19.54 41.95 -6.35
N ASN A 374 -20.76 41.51 -6.66
CA ASN A 374 -21.96 42.35 -6.56
C ASN A 374 -22.37 42.64 -5.10
N LEU A 375 -22.21 41.68 -4.19
CA LEU A 375 -22.41 41.88 -2.75
C LEU A 375 -21.36 42.83 -2.16
N GLN A 376 -20.10 42.74 -2.57
CA GLN A 376 -19.07 43.72 -2.19
C GLN A 376 -19.36 45.11 -2.76
N LYS A 377 -19.78 45.24 -4.03
CA LYS A 377 -20.21 46.53 -4.61
C LYS A 377 -21.42 47.13 -3.89
N THR A 378 -22.40 46.31 -3.52
CA THR A 378 -23.61 46.76 -2.79
C THR A 378 -23.27 47.19 -1.36
N THR A 379 -22.33 46.50 -0.70
CA THR A 379 -21.84 46.85 0.65
C THR A 379 -20.97 48.12 0.63
N VAL A 380 -20.15 48.32 -0.40
CA VAL A 380 -19.36 49.55 -0.59
C VAL A 380 -20.27 50.74 -0.97
N LEU A 381 -21.31 50.54 -1.79
CA LEU A 381 -22.27 51.60 -2.13
C LEU A 381 -23.20 51.97 -0.97
N ALA A 382 -23.52 51.05 -0.06
CA ALA A 382 -24.29 51.34 1.15
C ALA A 382 -23.48 52.09 2.24
N GLY A 383 -22.14 52.01 2.20
CA GLY A 383 -21.24 52.67 3.17
C GLY A 383 -20.90 54.14 2.88
N PHE A 384 -21.38 54.73 1.77
CA PHE A 384 -21.01 56.10 1.34
C PHE A 384 -22.14 57.15 1.42
N ASN A 385 -23.29 56.83 2.04
CA ASN A 385 -24.34 57.82 2.33
C ASN A 385 -24.39 58.19 3.83
N VAL A 386 -23.35 58.88 4.31
CA VAL A 386 -23.47 59.72 5.51
C VAL A 386 -23.41 61.17 5.05
N ARG A 387 -24.60 61.77 4.90
CA ARG A 387 -24.75 63.21 4.67
C ARG A 387 -24.19 63.97 5.87
N CYS A 388 -23.29 64.91 5.60
CA CYS A 388 -23.05 66.04 6.47
C CYS A 388 -24.36 66.83 6.63
N SER A 389 -24.74 67.07 7.88
CA SER A 389 -25.53 68.23 8.30
C SER A 389 -25.08 68.63 9.69
#